data_AF-A0A1H1UDT5-F1
#
_entry.id   AF-A0A1H1UDT5-F1
#
_cell.length_a   1.000
_cell.length_b   1.000
_cell.length_c   1.000
_cell.angle_alpha   90.00
_cell.angle_beta   90.00
_cell.angle_gamma   90.00
#
_symmetry.space_group_name_H-M   'P 1'
#
loop_
_entity.id
_entity.type
_entity.pdbx_description
1 polymer ?
#
loop_
_entity_poly.entity_id
_entity_poly.type
_entity_poly.pdbx_seq_one_letter_code
_entity_poly.pdbx_strand_id
1 'polypeptide(L)'
;MTDIPRPSGGDIIVVKLPEGGASSRWLAQRVVNAIRAKISLAELDRDVVVVNGGSGDPPLVFGTDPAAERYLAALLTEIDDYPWRAMQLAW
;
A
#
# COMPACT_ATOMS: atom_id res chain seq x y z
N MET A 1 4.65 -0.04 -7.29
CA MET A 1 4.60 0.97 -6.24
C MET A 1 3.98 2.19 -6.89
N THR A 2 2.81 2.58 -6.39
CA THR A 2 2.10 3.76 -6.90
C THR A 2 2.07 4.78 -5.77
N ASP A 3 2.53 5.99 -6.05
CA ASP A 3 2.49 7.10 -5.10
C ASP A 3 1.10 7.73 -5.16
N ILE A 4 0.37 7.72 -4.04
CA ILE A 4 -0.95 8.36 -3.93
C ILE A 4 -0.80 9.61 -3.05
N PRO A 5 -1.09 10.81 -3.59
CA PRO A 5 -0.98 12.05 -2.84
C PRO A 5 -2.08 12.11 -1.78
N ARG A 6 -1.70 12.37 -0.53
CA ARG A 6 -2.65 12.57 0.57
C ARG A 6 -2.75 14.06 0.91
N PRO A 7 -3.96 14.63 1.10
CA PRO A 7 -4.11 16.07 1.35
C PRO A 7 -3.45 16.59 2.64
N SER A 8 -3.21 15.72 3.62
CA SER A 8 -2.73 16.08 4.96
C SER A 8 -1.58 15.21 5.48
N GLY A 9 -0.84 14.56 4.59
CA GLY A 9 0.34 13.75 4.91
C GLY A 9 1.19 13.56 3.65
N GLY A 10 2.45 13.15 3.80
CA GLY A 10 3.32 12.86 2.67
C GLY A 10 2.76 11.77 1.74
N ASP A 11 3.41 11.57 0.59
CA ASP A 11 2.97 10.57 -0.38
C ASP A 11 2.88 9.17 0.24
N ILE A 12 1.88 8.39 -0.19
CA ILE A 12 1.70 7.00 0.24
C ILE A 12 2.28 6.07 -0.81
N ILE A 13 3.22 5.23 -0.38
CA ILE A 13 3.79 4.11 -1.12
C ILE A 13 2.80 2.94 -1.09
N VAL A 14 2.14 2.64 -2.21
CA VAL A 14 1.22 1.50 -2.29
C VAL A 14 1.86 0.25 -2.89
N VAL A 15 1.74 -0.87 -2.19
CA VAL A 15 2.21 -2.21 -2.56
C VAL A 15 1.03 -3.15 -2.71
N LYS A 16 0.60 -3.38 -3.95
CA LYS A 16 -0.42 -4.40 -4.26
C LYS A 16 0.22 -5.79 -4.26
N LEU A 17 -0.30 -6.68 -3.43
CA LEU A 17 0.08 -8.09 -3.42
C LEU A 17 -0.81 -8.88 -4.39
N PRO A 18 -0.32 -10.03 -4.90
CA PRO A 18 -1.19 -10.99 -5.57
C PRO A 18 -2.30 -11.44 -4.62
N GLU A 19 -3.41 -11.91 -5.18
CA GLU A 19 -4.53 -12.43 -4.41
C GLU A 19 -4.06 -13.53 -3.44
N GLY A 20 -4.43 -13.41 -2.16
CA GLY A 20 -3.97 -14.30 -1.10
C GLY A 20 -2.55 -14.03 -0.58
N GLY A 21 -1.85 -13.02 -1.09
CA GLY A 21 -0.44 -12.74 -0.78
C GLY A 21 -0.16 -12.27 0.65
N ALA A 22 -1.13 -11.69 1.35
CA ALA A 22 -1.03 -11.40 2.79
C ALA A 22 -2.38 -11.59 3.49
N SER A 23 -2.70 -12.84 3.81
CA SER A 23 -3.95 -13.23 4.49
C SER A 23 -4.11 -12.68 5.92
N SER A 24 -3.10 -11.97 6.46
CA SER A 24 -3.14 -11.41 7.81
C SER A 24 -2.35 -10.11 7.93
N ARG A 25 -2.72 -9.29 8.91
CA ARG A 25 -2.00 -8.06 9.27
C ARG A 25 -0.52 -8.33 9.58
N TRP A 26 -0.21 -9.45 10.22
CA TRP A 26 1.18 -9.82 10.54
C TRP A 26 2.03 -10.04 9.28
N LEU A 27 1.51 -10.75 8.27
CA LEU A 27 2.20 -10.95 6.99
C LEU A 27 2.35 -9.64 6.23
N ALA A 28 1.29 -8.82 6.18
CA ALA A 28 1.36 -7.51 5.55
C ALA A 28 2.40 -6.60 6.22
N GLN A 29 2.50 -6.62 7.55
CA GLN A 29 3.51 -5.85 8.28
C GLN A 29 4.94 -6.27 7.95
N ARG A 30 5.18 -7.55 7.66
CA ARG A 30 6.51 -8.02 7.19
C ARG A 30 6.86 -7.40 5.84
N VAL A 31 5.90 -7.29 4.93
CA VAL A 31 6.08 -6.63 3.63
C VAL A 31 6.34 -5.14 3.82
N VAL A 32 5.55 -4.46 4.66
CA VAL A 32 5.76 -3.06 5.02
C VAL A 32 7.18 -2.83 5.52
N ASN A 33 7.65 -3.63 6.48
CA ASN A 33 8.99 -3.50 7.04
C ASN A 33 10.08 -3.78 6.00
N ALA A 34 9.89 -4.77 5.13
CA ALA A 34 10.83 -5.08 4.06
C ALA A 34 10.93 -3.96 3.02
N ILE A 35 9.83 -3.26 2.72
CA ILE A 35 9.82 -2.10 1.83
C ILE A 35 10.51 -0.92 2.53
N ARG A 36 10.17 -0.62 3.78
CA ARG A 36 10.80 0.47 4.56
C ARG A 36 12.31 0.29 4.73
N ALA A 37 12.80 -0.94 4.76
CA ALA A 37 14.24 -1.22 4.81
C ALA A 37 14.96 -0.92 3.48
N LYS A 38 14.22 -0.70 2.39
CA LYS A 38 14.74 -0.52 1.02
C LYS A 38 14.51 0.87 0.44
N ILE A 39 13.61 1.67 1.02
CA ILE A 39 13.36 3.04 0.57
C ILE A 39 14.54 3.95 0.93
N SER A 40 14.76 4.98 0.12
CA SER A 40 15.83 5.94 0.36
C SER A 40 15.52 6.81 1.59
N LEU A 41 16.54 7.45 2.17
CA LEU A 41 16.37 8.37 3.31
C LEU A 41 15.39 9.52 2.99
N ALA A 42 15.31 9.95 1.74
CA ALA A 42 14.39 11.00 1.28
C ALA A 42 12.92 10.56 1.28
N GLU A 43 12.66 9.25 1.38
CA GLU A 43 11.33 8.66 1.32
C GLU A 43 10.88 8.09 2.68
N LEU A 44 11.71 8.21 3.73
CA LEU A 44 11.42 7.64 5.06
C LEU A 44 10.15 8.19 5.72
N ASP A 45 9.77 9.41 5.36
CA ASP A 45 8.56 10.08 5.85
C ASP A 45 7.29 9.66 5.07
N ARG A 46 7.44 8.88 4.00
CA ARG A 46 6.32 8.36 3.22
C ARG A 46 5.70 7.16 3.93
N ASP A 47 4.37 7.12 3.93
CA ASP A 47 3.64 5.98 4.47
C ASP A 47 3.70 4.80 3.52
N VAL A 48 3.87 3.58 4.03
CA VAL A 48 3.84 2.37 3.21
C VAL A 48 2.56 1.61 3.52
N VAL A 49 1.77 1.36 2.48
CA VAL A 49 0.51 0.64 2.57
C VAL A 49 0.52 -0.55 1.61
N VAL A 50 0.20 -1.71 2.17
CA VAL A 50 0.03 -2.98 1.47
C VAL A 50 -1.46 -3.21 1.23
N VAL A 51 -1.79 -3.54 -0.02
CA VAL A 51 -3.14 -3.88 -0.45
C VAL A 51 -3.18 -5.36 -0.82
N ASN A 52 -4.07 -6.12 -0.20
CA ASN A 52 -4.33 -7.52 -0.51
C ASN A 52 -5.81 -7.72 -0.85
N GLY A 53 -6.10 -8.12 -2.08
CA GLY A 53 -7.47 -8.38 -2.54
C GLY A 53 -7.55 -8.52 -4.06
N GLY A 54 -8.42 -9.40 -4.52
CA GLY A 54 -8.83 -9.56 -5.91
C GLY A 54 -10.09 -8.77 -6.23
N SER A 55 -10.47 -8.73 -7.51
CA SER A 55 -11.72 -8.11 -7.97
C SER A 55 -12.93 -8.88 -7.41
N GLY A 56 -13.70 -8.26 -6.50
CA GLY A 56 -14.97 -8.82 -6.01
C GLY A 56 -15.22 -8.65 -4.50
N ASP A 57 -14.17 -8.48 -3.69
CA ASP A 57 -14.27 -8.22 -2.25
C ASP A 57 -13.56 -6.90 -1.88
N PRO A 58 -13.97 -6.20 -0.79
CA PRO A 58 -13.27 -5.01 -0.33
C PRO A 58 -11.79 -5.33 -0.06
N PRO A 59 -10.84 -4.63 -0.70
CA PRO A 59 -9.43 -4.93 -0.54
C PRO A 59 -9.00 -4.74 0.92
N LEU A 60 -8.22 -5.68 1.44
CA LEU A 60 -7.60 -5.54 2.75
C LEU A 60 -6.43 -4.56 2.63
N VAL A 61 -6.45 -3.51 3.45
CA VAL A 61 -5.45 -2.45 3.45
C VAL A 61 -4.71 -2.45 4.78
N PHE A 62 -3.39 -2.53 4.75
CA PHE A 62 -2.53 -2.55 5.93
C PHE A 62 -1.33 -1.65 5.73
N GLY A 63 -1.06 -0.73 6.65
CA GLY A 63 -0.01 0.25 6.49
C GLY A 63 0.67 0.67 7.78
N THR A 64 1.58 1.63 7.65
CA THR A 64 2.31 2.25 8.76
C THR A 64 1.44 3.16 9.62
N ASP A 65 0.54 3.92 8.98
CA ASP A 65 -0.39 4.85 9.62
C ASP A 65 -1.85 4.39 9.43
N PRO A 66 -2.63 4.22 10.52
CA PRO A 66 -4.07 3.94 10.44
C PRO A 66 -4.87 4.98 9.64
N ALA A 67 -4.38 6.21 9.49
CA ALA A 67 -5.07 7.21 8.67
C ALA A 67 -4.73 7.08 7.18
N ALA A 68 -3.53 6.62 6.82
CA ALA A 68 -3.20 6.19 5.45
C ALA A 68 -4.00 4.94 5.04
N GLU A 69 -4.17 3.97 5.94
CA GLU A 69 -5.02 2.78 5.71
C GLU A 69 -6.46 3.18 5.37
N ARG A 70 -7.08 4.02 6.20
CA ARG A 70 -8.46 4.49 6.00
C ARG A 70 -8.64 5.31 4.73
N TYR A 71 -7.68 6.18 4.42
CA TYR A 71 -7.72 6.98 3.20
C TYR A 71 -7.69 6.09 1.95
N LEU A 72 -6.76 5.14 1.90
CA LEU A 72 -6.65 4.23 0.76
C LEU A 72 -7.86 3.31 0.64
N ALA A 73 -8.39 2.78 1.76
CA ALA A 73 -9.60 1.98 1.75
C ALA A 73 -10.80 2.73 1.16
N ALA A 74 -11.00 4.00 1.54
CA ALA A 74 -12.07 4.85 0.98
C ALA A 74 -11.88 5.12 -0.52
N LEU A 75 -10.64 5.38 -0.96
CA LEU A 75 -10.34 5.63 -2.36
C LEU A 75 -10.57 4.37 -3.22
N LEU A 76 -10.25 3.19 -2.69
CA LEU A 76 -10.47 1.92 -3.39
C LEU A 76 -11.95 1.50 -3.48
N THR A 77 -12.79 1.95 -2.55
CA THR A 77 -14.24 1.76 -2.68
C THR A 77 -14.88 2.64 -3.76
N GLU A 78 -14.20 3.70 -4.19
CA GLU A 78 -14.69 4.61 -5.24
C GLU A 78 -14.14 4.26 -6.64
N ILE A 79 -13.10 3.41 -6.73
CA ILE A 79 -12.40 3.10 -7.97
C ILE A 79 -12.24 1.59 -8.12
N ASP A 80 -13.12 0.98 -8.91
CA ASP A 80 -13.15 -0.47 -9.18
C ASP A 80 -11.86 -1.01 -9.83
N ASP A 81 -11.21 -0.19 -10.67
CA ASP A 81 -10.00 -0.61 -11.40
C ASP A 81 -8.94 0.51 -11.41
N TYR A 82 -8.36 0.77 -10.23
CA TYR A 82 -7.29 1.75 -10.12
C TYR A 82 -6.09 1.31 -11.00
N PRO A 83 -5.60 2.14 -11.94
CA PRO A 83 -4.53 1.76 -12.86
C PRO A 83 -3.18 1.74 -12.15
N TRP A 84 -2.96 0.70 -11.32
CA TRP A 84 -1.75 0.51 -10.55
C TRP A 84 -0.53 0.47 -11.47
N ARG A 85 0.40 1.41 -11.33
CA ARG A 85 1.69 1.31 -12.00
C ARG A 85 2.56 0.32 -11.24
N ALA A 86 2.82 -0.83 -11.87
CA ALA A 86 3.84 -1.75 -11.41
C ALA A 86 5.20 -1.03 -11.51
N MET A 87 5.88 -0.89 -10.38
CA MET A 87 7.25 -0.38 -10.35
C MET A 87 8.14 -1.59 -10.13
N GLN A 88 9.04 -1.86 -11.08
CA GLN A 88 10.00 -2.95 -10.95
C GLN A 88 10.96 -2.61 -9.80
N LEU A 89 10.96 -3.44 -8.77
CA LEU A 89 12.06 -3.46 -7.83
C LEU A 89 13.29 -3.95 -8.61
N ALA A 90 14.36 -3.17 -8.67
CA ALA A 90 15.65 -3.69 -9.13
C ALA A 90 16.19 -4.58 -8.01
N TRP A 91 16.43 -5.86 -8.32
CA TRP A 91 16.96 -6.86 -7.39
C TRP A 91 18.48 -6.85 -7.48
#